data_AF-A0A7S2YG27-F1
#
_entry.id   AF-A0A7S2YG27-F1
#
_cell.length_a   1.000
_cell.length_b   1.000
_cell.length_c   1.000
_cell.angle_alpha   90.00
_cell.angle_beta   90.00
_cell.angle_gamma   90.00
#
_symmetry.space_group_name_H-M   'P 1'
#
loop_
_entity.id
_entity.type
_entity.pdbx_description
1 polymer ?
#
loop_
_entity_poly.entity_id
_entity_poly.type
_entity_poly.pdbx_seq_one_letter_code
_entity_poly.pdbx_strand_id
1 'polypeptide(L)'
;MTGGDPMVMKTKTLAQYLEPLTDPNFLPHVQNLRIGTRSLSFWPQRFTTDNDADELIDMLRRVREDGGRHVAIMAHLGHDRELSTQKFEDAVHRLQKEAFATIRSQSPIMRGINDDSEVWARKWRKEIKMGIIPYYMFMARDTGAQQYFDVPLAPAHALYSDALRNCCGLIRTARGPSMSCTPGKVEVTGVEEIFGHKAFVLRFLQCRDEDWIGRPFFAKYDPEAVWFDDLEPLPGMELPWDDKGLPRPVPGRIYDQEQVPVLEEALN
;
A
#
# COMPACT_ATOMS: atom_id res chain seq x y z
N MET A 1 -11.05 -9.15 -2.95
CA MET A 1 -11.08 -10.18 -1.90
C MET A 1 -9.92 -9.96 -0.93
N THR A 2 -10.23 -9.78 0.36
CA THR A 2 -9.30 -9.55 1.49
C THR A 2 -10.00 -9.97 2.80
N GLY A 3 -9.44 -9.67 3.99
CA GLY A 3 -9.98 -10.00 5.32
C GLY A 3 -9.25 -11.16 6.03
N GLY A 4 -8.28 -11.76 5.34
CA GLY A 4 -7.42 -12.87 5.71
C GLY A 4 -6.50 -13.17 4.52
N ASP A 5 -6.26 -14.44 4.20
CA ASP A 5 -5.66 -14.83 2.91
C ASP A 5 -6.65 -15.70 2.11
N PRO A 6 -7.34 -15.15 1.08
CA PRO A 6 -8.29 -15.89 0.27
C PRO A 6 -7.69 -17.10 -0.45
N MET A 7 -6.38 -17.08 -0.74
CA MET A 7 -5.72 -18.17 -1.47
C MET A 7 -5.45 -19.39 -0.58
N VAL A 8 -5.67 -19.27 0.74
CA VAL A 8 -5.65 -20.43 1.65
C VAL A 8 -6.88 -21.32 1.47
N MET A 9 -7.97 -20.78 0.90
CA MET A 9 -9.16 -21.57 0.61
C MET A 9 -8.87 -22.62 -0.47
N LYS A 10 -9.48 -23.81 -0.32
CA LYS A 10 -9.55 -24.81 -1.39
C LYS A 10 -10.16 -24.20 -2.64
N THR A 11 -9.68 -24.58 -3.81
CA THR A 11 -10.12 -24.01 -5.09
C THR A 11 -11.64 -24.09 -5.24
N LYS A 12 -12.26 -25.22 -4.88
CA LYS A 12 -13.72 -25.38 -4.91
C LYS A 12 -14.48 -24.30 -4.14
N THR A 13 -13.99 -23.88 -2.97
CA THR A 13 -14.64 -22.83 -2.17
C THR A 13 -14.40 -21.46 -2.78
N LEU A 14 -13.18 -21.18 -3.24
CA LEU A 14 -12.87 -19.93 -3.91
C LEU A 14 -13.70 -19.77 -5.20
N ALA A 15 -13.85 -20.84 -5.97
CA ALA A 15 -14.61 -20.87 -7.22
C ALA A 15 -16.08 -20.47 -7.03
N GLN A 16 -16.71 -20.78 -5.90
CA GLN A 16 -18.09 -20.34 -5.62
C GLN A 16 -18.25 -18.80 -5.67
N TYR A 17 -17.19 -18.05 -5.34
CA TYR A 17 -17.19 -16.59 -5.42
C TYR A 17 -16.75 -16.06 -6.78
N LEU A 18 -15.92 -16.80 -7.51
CA LEU A 18 -15.29 -16.36 -8.76
C LEU A 18 -16.06 -16.79 -10.01
N GLU A 19 -16.71 -17.95 -9.99
CA GLU A 19 -17.47 -18.50 -11.10
C GLU A 19 -18.54 -17.54 -11.62
N PRO A 20 -19.33 -16.84 -10.78
CA PRO A 20 -20.28 -15.86 -11.30
C PRO A 20 -19.61 -14.74 -12.12
N LEU A 21 -18.35 -14.40 -11.82
CA LEU A 21 -17.60 -13.35 -12.52
C LEU A 21 -17.07 -13.79 -13.89
N THR A 22 -17.22 -15.06 -14.28
CA THR A 22 -16.90 -15.53 -15.65
C THR A 22 -18.00 -15.20 -16.66
N ASP A 23 -19.21 -14.87 -16.21
CA ASP A 23 -20.24 -14.33 -17.10
C ASP A 23 -20.05 -12.81 -17.23
N PRO A 24 -19.74 -12.28 -18.42
CA PRO A 24 -19.55 -10.85 -18.61
C PRO A 24 -20.81 -10.04 -18.25
N ASN A 25 -22.00 -10.64 -18.32
CA ASN A 25 -23.29 -10.02 -17.98
C ASN A 25 -23.58 -10.01 -16.48
N PHE A 26 -22.85 -10.81 -15.68
CA PHE A 26 -22.99 -10.82 -14.23
C PHE A 26 -22.14 -9.70 -13.62
N LEU A 27 -22.81 -8.75 -12.96
CA LEU A 27 -22.18 -7.53 -12.40
C LEU A 27 -21.26 -6.82 -13.42
N PRO A 28 -21.80 -6.34 -14.56
CA PRO A 28 -20.99 -5.81 -15.67
C PRO A 28 -20.19 -4.55 -15.29
N HIS A 29 -20.49 -3.89 -14.16
CA HIS A 29 -19.71 -2.77 -13.66
C HIS A 29 -18.43 -3.21 -12.90
N VAL A 30 -18.34 -4.47 -12.48
CA VAL A 30 -17.17 -5.02 -11.77
C VAL A 30 -16.13 -5.44 -12.79
N GLN A 31 -15.23 -4.53 -13.16
CA GLN A 31 -14.21 -4.77 -14.19
C GLN A 31 -12.88 -5.30 -13.66
N ASN A 32 -12.60 -5.10 -12.37
CA ASN A 32 -11.30 -5.37 -11.76
C ASN A 32 -11.46 -6.25 -10.52
N LEU A 33 -10.92 -7.47 -10.58
CA LEU A 33 -10.83 -8.39 -9.45
C LEU A 33 -9.44 -8.26 -8.81
N ARG A 34 -9.41 -7.84 -7.54
CA ARG A 34 -8.18 -7.79 -6.74
C ARG A 34 -8.23 -8.87 -5.67
N ILE A 35 -7.19 -9.70 -5.59
CA ILE A 35 -7.06 -10.75 -4.56
C ILE A 35 -5.78 -10.52 -3.77
N GLY A 36 -5.91 -10.12 -2.50
CA GLY A 36 -4.75 -9.95 -1.62
C GLY A 36 -4.33 -11.27 -0.99
N THR A 37 -3.06 -11.64 -1.11
CA THR A 37 -2.55 -12.93 -0.62
C THR A 37 -1.10 -12.84 -0.16
N ARG A 38 -0.75 -13.57 0.90
CA ARG A 38 0.63 -13.83 1.31
C ARG A 38 1.09 -15.23 0.90
N SER A 39 0.16 -16.09 0.50
CA SER A 39 0.42 -17.48 0.09
C SER A 39 1.45 -17.58 -1.03
N LEU A 40 1.53 -16.57 -1.92
CA LEU A 40 2.58 -16.54 -2.95
C LEU A 40 4.00 -16.62 -2.38
N SER A 41 4.24 -16.04 -1.19
CA SER A 41 5.53 -16.05 -0.51
C SER A 41 5.76 -17.33 0.27
N PHE A 42 4.88 -17.66 1.23
CA PHE A 42 5.12 -18.77 2.17
C PHE A 42 4.62 -20.15 1.69
N TRP A 43 3.70 -20.19 0.72
CA TRP A 43 3.11 -21.41 0.16
C TRP A 43 2.96 -21.33 -1.38
N PRO A 44 4.05 -21.17 -2.15
CA PRO A 44 3.96 -21.10 -3.62
C PRO A 44 3.35 -22.36 -4.27
N GLN A 45 3.40 -23.51 -3.59
CA GLN A 45 2.80 -24.77 -4.03
C GLN A 45 1.31 -24.65 -4.32
N ARG A 46 0.61 -23.71 -3.65
CA ARG A 46 -0.78 -23.36 -3.89
C ARG A 46 -1.11 -23.08 -5.36
N PHE A 47 -0.13 -22.53 -6.08
CA PHE A 47 -0.26 -22.14 -7.49
C PHE A 47 0.45 -23.10 -8.44
N THR A 48 1.13 -24.13 -7.94
CA THR A 48 2.01 -24.98 -8.75
C THR A 48 1.74 -26.46 -8.61
N THR A 49 1.80 -27.01 -7.39
CA THR A 49 1.93 -28.47 -7.16
C THR A 49 0.85 -29.05 -6.25
N ASP A 50 0.07 -28.22 -5.57
CA ASP A 50 -1.07 -28.72 -4.81
C ASP A 50 -2.11 -29.36 -5.73
N ASN A 51 -2.84 -30.36 -5.21
CA ASN A 51 -3.75 -31.18 -6.01
C ASN A 51 -4.88 -30.40 -6.72
N ASP A 52 -5.18 -29.17 -6.29
CA ASP A 52 -6.20 -28.29 -6.89
C ASP A 52 -5.60 -27.01 -7.51
N ALA A 53 -4.27 -26.97 -7.74
CA ALA A 53 -3.57 -25.82 -8.31
C ALA A 53 -3.98 -25.55 -9.76
N ASP A 54 -4.16 -26.58 -10.57
CA ASP A 54 -4.56 -26.42 -11.98
C ASP A 54 -5.98 -25.86 -12.09
N GLU A 55 -6.90 -26.34 -11.24
CA GLU A 55 -8.25 -25.79 -11.13
C GLU A 55 -8.22 -24.30 -10.73
N LEU A 56 -7.29 -23.89 -9.84
CA LEU A 56 -7.17 -22.49 -9.43
C LEU A 56 -6.71 -21.62 -10.60
N ILE A 57 -5.66 -22.05 -11.30
CA ILE A 57 -5.11 -21.32 -12.44
C ILE A 57 -6.15 -21.20 -13.54
N ASP A 58 -6.90 -22.27 -13.83
CA ASP A 58 -8.00 -22.25 -14.80
C ASP A 58 -9.13 -21.30 -14.38
N MET A 59 -9.53 -21.32 -13.11
CA MET A 59 -10.58 -20.44 -12.60
C MET A 59 -10.20 -18.95 -12.77
N LEU A 60 -8.96 -18.58 -12.43
CA LEU A 60 -8.47 -17.21 -12.60
C LEU A 60 -8.39 -16.82 -14.09
N ARG A 61 -7.96 -17.75 -14.95
CA ARG A 61 -7.92 -17.56 -16.40
C ARG A 61 -9.32 -17.30 -16.95
N ARG A 62 -10.31 -18.11 -16.59
CA ARG A 62 -11.72 -17.96 -17.02
C ARG A 62 -12.34 -16.64 -16.58
N VAL A 63 -12.05 -16.17 -15.36
CA VAL A 63 -12.49 -14.84 -14.91
C VAL A 63 -11.96 -13.73 -15.83
N ARG A 64 -10.73 -13.87 -16.33
CA ARG A 64 -10.15 -12.91 -17.28
C ARG A 64 -10.68 -13.08 -18.70
N GLU A 65 -10.62 -14.29 -19.25
CA GLU A 65 -10.89 -14.55 -20.67
C GLU A 65 -12.38 -14.58 -20.97
N ASP A 66 -13.16 -15.33 -20.18
CA ASP A 66 -14.61 -15.45 -20.39
C ASP A 66 -15.33 -14.24 -19.79
N GLY A 67 -14.97 -13.88 -18.55
CA GLY A 67 -15.59 -12.76 -17.84
C GLY A 67 -15.13 -11.38 -18.31
N GLY A 68 -14.04 -11.31 -19.09
CA GLY A 68 -13.45 -10.05 -19.54
C GLY A 68 -12.92 -9.18 -18.40
N ARG A 69 -12.62 -9.75 -17.21
CA ARG A 69 -12.20 -8.99 -16.02
C ARG A 69 -10.69 -8.87 -15.94
N HIS A 70 -10.20 -7.74 -15.43
CA HIS A 70 -8.80 -7.66 -15.00
C HIS A 70 -8.60 -8.44 -13.70
N VAL A 71 -7.63 -9.35 -13.65
CA VAL A 71 -7.28 -10.11 -12.43
C VAL A 71 -5.94 -9.61 -11.90
N ALA A 72 -5.95 -9.11 -10.67
CA ALA A 72 -4.79 -8.61 -9.96
C ALA A 72 -4.52 -9.39 -8.67
N ILE A 73 -3.35 -10.02 -8.58
CA ILE A 73 -2.84 -10.61 -7.34
C ILE A 73 -2.09 -9.52 -6.57
N MET A 74 -2.63 -9.12 -5.42
CA MET A 74 -1.99 -8.19 -4.50
C MET A 74 -1.11 -9.01 -3.53
N ALA A 75 0.11 -9.31 -3.95
CA ALA A 75 1.06 -10.13 -3.22
C ALA A 75 1.65 -9.37 -2.03
N HIS A 76 1.62 -9.99 -0.86
CA HIS A 76 2.29 -9.50 0.35
C HIS A 76 3.70 -10.04 0.42
N LEU A 77 4.67 -9.30 -0.12
CA LEU A 77 6.08 -9.67 -0.15
C LEU A 77 6.85 -8.68 0.73
N GLY A 78 7.51 -9.15 1.78
CA GLY A 78 8.15 -8.28 2.78
C GLY A 78 9.64 -8.05 2.57
N HIS A 79 10.35 -9.09 2.12
CA HIS A 79 11.80 -9.09 1.98
C HIS A 79 12.23 -9.74 0.67
N ASP A 80 13.36 -9.31 0.09
CA ASP A 80 13.92 -9.90 -1.15
C ASP A 80 14.26 -11.40 -1.04
N ARG A 81 14.40 -11.95 0.17
CA ARG A 81 14.64 -13.38 0.41
C ARG A 81 13.42 -14.23 0.08
N GLU A 82 12.22 -13.69 0.29
CA GLU A 82 10.96 -14.38 -0.04
C GLU A 82 10.84 -14.71 -1.54
N LEU A 83 11.48 -13.88 -2.38
CA LEU A 83 11.47 -14.03 -3.84
C LEU A 83 12.58 -14.97 -4.37
N SER A 84 13.39 -15.59 -3.50
CA SER A 84 14.65 -16.21 -3.91
C SER A 84 14.57 -17.73 -4.15
N THR A 85 13.37 -18.32 -4.15
CA THR A 85 13.19 -19.76 -4.34
C THR A 85 12.62 -20.10 -5.71
N GLN A 86 13.03 -21.22 -6.29
CA GLN A 86 12.47 -21.70 -7.56
C GLN A 86 10.94 -21.86 -7.49
N LYS A 87 10.42 -22.35 -6.36
CA LYS A 87 8.98 -22.51 -6.14
C LYS A 87 8.22 -21.18 -6.27
N PHE A 88 8.80 -20.08 -5.77
CA PHE A 88 8.23 -18.75 -5.92
C PHE A 88 8.23 -18.31 -7.39
N GLU A 89 9.36 -18.49 -8.09
CA GLU A 89 9.50 -18.14 -9.50
C GLU A 89 8.49 -18.90 -10.38
N ASP A 90 8.33 -20.20 -10.15
CA ASP A 90 7.36 -21.05 -10.87
C ASP A 90 5.92 -20.58 -10.63
N ALA A 91 5.57 -20.24 -9.38
CA ALA A 91 4.24 -19.72 -9.05
C ALA A 91 3.96 -18.36 -9.72
N VAL A 92 4.94 -17.46 -9.73
CA VAL A 92 4.85 -16.18 -10.45
C VAL A 92 4.65 -16.41 -11.95
N HIS A 93 5.42 -17.33 -12.53
CA HIS A 93 5.31 -17.69 -13.93
C HIS A 93 3.90 -18.21 -14.27
N ARG A 94 3.37 -19.19 -13.51
CA ARG A 94 2.03 -19.74 -13.74
C ARG A 94 0.95 -18.66 -13.62
N LEU A 95 1.00 -17.83 -12.57
CA LEU A 95 0.04 -16.74 -12.37
C LEU A 95 0.03 -15.74 -13.54
N GLN A 96 1.20 -15.38 -14.08
CA GLN A 96 1.29 -14.39 -15.16
C GLN A 96 1.01 -14.98 -16.54
N LYS A 97 1.46 -16.21 -16.81
CA LYS A 97 1.48 -16.82 -18.15
C LYS A 97 0.30 -17.73 -18.43
N GLU A 98 -0.24 -18.38 -17.42
CA GLU A 98 -1.38 -19.30 -17.56
C GLU A 98 -2.67 -18.67 -17.04
N ALA A 99 -2.64 -18.11 -15.82
CA ALA A 99 -3.80 -17.42 -15.25
C ALA A 99 -3.94 -15.98 -15.76
N PHE A 100 -2.94 -15.49 -16.50
CA PHE A 100 -2.94 -14.15 -17.10
C PHE A 100 -3.19 -13.01 -16.08
N ALA A 101 -2.81 -13.23 -14.82
CA ALA A 101 -2.99 -12.28 -13.74
C ALA A 101 -1.84 -11.27 -13.68
N THR A 102 -2.15 -10.02 -13.32
CA THR A 102 -1.13 -9.02 -12.97
C THR A 102 -0.75 -9.17 -11.50
N ILE A 103 0.54 -9.23 -11.18
CA ILE A 103 0.99 -9.30 -9.79
C ILE A 103 1.48 -7.92 -9.35
N ARG A 104 0.94 -7.45 -8.22
CA ARG A 104 1.32 -6.20 -7.55
C ARG A 104 1.83 -6.51 -6.15
N SER A 105 2.98 -5.97 -5.79
CA SER A 105 3.62 -6.22 -4.49
C SER A 105 3.36 -5.10 -3.49
N GLN A 106 2.98 -5.46 -2.27
CA GLN A 106 2.78 -4.53 -1.18
C GLN A 106 3.30 -5.11 0.14
N SER A 107 3.84 -4.28 1.02
CA SER A 107 4.23 -4.71 2.37
C SER A 107 4.33 -3.55 3.33
N PRO A 108 4.09 -3.79 4.64
CA PRO A 108 4.54 -2.87 5.66
C PRO A 108 6.07 -2.81 5.72
N ILE A 109 6.60 -1.64 6.09
CA ILE A 109 7.91 -1.52 6.72
C ILE A 109 7.81 -2.01 8.17
N MET A 110 8.79 -2.80 8.59
CA MET A 110 8.82 -3.43 9.91
C MET A 110 10.25 -3.42 10.46
N ARG A 111 10.39 -2.93 11.69
CA ARG A 111 11.63 -2.87 12.45
C ARG A 111 12.29 -4.24 12.56
N GLY A 112 13.60 -4.30 12.31
CA GLY A 112 14.40 -5.52 12.37
C GLY A 112 14.08 -6.57 11.29
N ILE A 113 13.23 -6.26 10.31
CA ILE A 113 12.88 -7.16 9.20
C ILE A 113 13.26 -6.54 7.87
N ASN A 114 12.72 -5.35 7.56
CA ASN A 114 12.93 -4.68 6.29
C ASN A 114 13.03 -3.15 6.44
N ASP A 115 13.43 -2.67 7.61
CA ASP A 115 13.75 -1.27 7.93
C ASP A 115 15.15 -0.86 7.43
N ASP A 116 15.50 -1.29 6.21
CA ASP A 116 16.73 -0.93 5.50
C ASP A 116 16.39 -0.58 4.03
N SER A 117 16.86 0.58 3.57
CA SER A 117 16.62 1.08 2.21
C SER A 117 17.19 0.15 1.14
N GLU A 118 18.30 -0.53 1.40
CA GLU A 118 18.89 -1.49 0.49
C GLU A 118 18.10 -2.80 0.40
N VAL A 119 17.43 -3.22 1.49
CA VAL A 119 16.49 -4.35 1.45
C VAL A 119 15.34 -4.05 0.50
N TRP A 120 14.74 -2.86 0.60
CA TRP A 120 13.66 -2.43 -0.30
C TRP A 120 14.14 -2.28 -1.75
N ALA A 121 15.30 -1.67 -1.97
CA ALA A 121 15.84 -1.51 -3.31
C ALA A 121 16.15 -2.86 -3.97
N ARG A 122 16.75 -3.83 -3.26
CA ARG A 122 16.97 -5.19 -3.77
C ARG A 122 15.65 -5.89 -4.09
N LYS A 123 14.68 -5.80 -3.18
CA LYS A 123 13.36 -6.40 -3.33
C LYS A 123 12.63 -5.87 -4.57
N TRP A 124 12.50 -4.55 -4.73
CA TRP A 124 11.84 -3.94 -5.88
C TRP A 124 12.54 -4.27 -7.20
N ARG A 125 13.89 -4.30 -7.23
CA ARG A 125 14.62 -4.73 -8.43
C ARG A 125 14.32 -6.19 -8.80
N LYS A 126 14.24 -7.10 -7.81
CA LYS A 126 13.84 -8.50 -8.05
C LYS A 126 12.40 -8.60 -8.54
N GLU A 127 11.47 -7.86 -7.93
CA GLU A 127 10.06 -7.80 -8.36
C GLU A 127 9.94 -7.39 -9.82
N ILE A 128 10.58 -6.29 -10.22
CA ILE A 128 10.56 -5.81 -11.61
C ILE A 128 11.15 -6.86 -12.56
N LYS A 129 12.26 -7.51 -12.20
CA LYS A 129 12.86 -8.57 -13.02
C LYS A 129 11.89 -9.74 -13.27
N MET A 130 11.00 -10.01 -12.31
CA MET A 130 9.98 -11.06 -12.39
C MET A 130 8.64 -10.56 -12.97
N GLY A 131 8.56 -9.32 -13.46
CA GLY A 131 7.31 -8.73 -13.96
C GLY A 131 6.28 -8.41 -12.87
N ILE A 132 6.68 -8.41 -11.60
CA ILE A 132 5.86 -7.99 -10.46
C ILE A 132 5.94 -6.46 -10.35
N ILE A 133 4.80 -5.81 -10.18
CA ILE A 133 4.71 -4.35 -10.08
C ILE A 133 4.82 -3.93 -8.60
N PRO A 134 5.87 -3.23 -8.17
CA PRO A 134 5.92 -2.59 -6.86
C PRO A 134 4.72 -1.64 -6.69
N TYR A 135 3.98 -1.77 -5.59
CA TYR A 135 2.71 -1.06 -5.43
C TYR A 135 2.65 -0.18 -4.17
N TYR A 136 2.80 -0.76 -2.98
CA TYR A 136 2.79 0.02 -1.74
C TYR A 136 3.88 -0.40 -0.77
N MET A 137 4.53 0.61 -0.19
CA MET A 137 5.21 0.50 1.10
C MET A 137 4.28 1.11 2.16
N PHE A 138 3.75 0.27 3.03
CA PHE A 138 2.86 0.68 4.09
C PHE A 138 3.62 0.97 5.38
N MET A 139 3.08 1.86 6.20
CA MET A 139 3.39 1.88 7.62
C MET A 139 2.72 0.68 8.30
N ALA A 140 3.36 0.13 9.33
CA ALA A 140 2.75 -0.93 10.14
C ALA A 140 1.52 -0.39 10.85
N ARG A 141 0.38 -1.07 10.70
CA ARG A 141 -0.88 -0.67 11.34
C ARG A 141 -0.79 -0.88 12.85
N ASP A 142 -1.46 -0.01 13.59
CA ASP A 142 -1.75 -0.22 15.01
C ASP A 142 -2.57 -1.49 15.23
N THR A 143 -1.84 -2.52 15.66
CA THR A 143 -2.29 -3.86 16.02
C THR A 143 -1.41 -4.31 17.18
N GLY A 144 -1.88 -5.24 18.02
CA GLY A 144 -1.31 -5.46 19.37
C GLY A 144 0.19 -5.80 19.52
N ALA A 145 0.94 -5.99 18.43
CA ALA A 145 2.40 -6.14 18.45
C ALA A 145 3.16 -5.00 17.74
N GLN A 146 2.48 -3.88 17.42
CA GLN A 146 3.03 -2.78 16.62
C GLN A 146 4.32 -2.21 17.21
N GLN A 147 4.37 -1.99 18.53
CA GLN A 147 5.52 -1.39 19.22
C GLN A 147 6.86 -2.14 19.02
N TYR A 148 6.81 -3.43 18.67
CA TYR A 148 8.02 -4.21 18.37
C TYR A 148 8.51 -4.03 16.94
N PHE A 149 7.62 -3.65 16.02
CA PHE A 149 7.85 -3.63 14.58
C PHE A 149 7.65 -2.27 13.93
N ASP A 150 7.20 -1.25 14.67
CA ASP A 150 6.98 0.08 14.11
C ASP A 150 8.29 0.78 13.75
N VAL A 151 8.18 1.67 12.79
CA VAL A 151 9.23 2.58 12.36
C VAL A 151 8.58 3.96 12.34
N PRO A 152 9.17 4.99 12.96
CA PRO A 152 8.57 6.32 12.91
C PRO A 152 8.49 6.87 11.48
N LEU A 153 7.53 7.77 11.24
CA LEU A 153 7.19 8.29 9.92
C LEU A 153 8.37 8.94 9.21
N ALA A 154 9.17 9.73 9.93
CA ALA A 154 10.32 10.42 9.36
C ALA A 154 11.44 9.46 8.91
N PRO A 155 11.94 8.53 9.76
CA PRO A 155 12.85 7.46 9.32
C PRO A 155 12.30 6.63 8.15
N ALA A 156 11.01 6.26 8.19
CA ALA A 156 10.40 5.48 7.11
C ALA A 156 10.40 6.25 5.78
N HIS A 157 10.14 7.56 5.80
CA HIS A 157 10.19 8.41 4.61
C HIS A 157 11.62 8.57 4.07
N ALA A 158 12.60 8.79 4.95
CA ALA A 158 14.01 8.87 4.56
C ALA A 158 14.47 7.58 3.88
N LEU A 159 14.17 6.44 4.50
CA LEU A 159 14.47 5.11 3.98
C LEU A 159 13.82 4.87 2.61
N TYR A 160 12.54 5.20 2.46
CA TYR A 160 11.84 5.08 1.19
C TYR A 160 12.51 5.92 0.10
N SER A 161 12.87 7.16 0.44
CA SER A 161 13.54 8.09 -0.47
C SER A 161 14.93 7.58 -0.88
N ASP A 162 15.71 7.00 0.04
CA ASP A 162 16.99 6.35 -0.25
C ASP A 162 16.85 5.12 -1.15
N ALA A 163 15.89 4.25 -0.85
CA ALA A 163 15.60 3.08 -1.66
C ALA A 163 15.23 3.50 -3.10
N LEU A 164 14.42 4.54 -3.24
CA LEU A 164 14.05 5.11 -4.53
C LEU A 164 15.24 5.73 -5.28
N ARG A 165 16.16 6.43 -4.60
CA ARG A 165 17.37 7.00 -5.23
C ARG A 165 18.22 5.93 -5.90
N ASN A 166 18.29 4.75 -5.30
CA ASN A 166 19.08 3.63 -5.80
C ASN A 166 18.34 2.80 -6.89
N CYS A 167 17.12 3.19 -7.26
CA CYS A 167 16.25 2.43 -8.16
C CYS A 167 15.92 3.17 -9.46
N CYS A 168 15.68 2.42 -10.53
CA CYS A 168 15.29 2.98 -11.83
C CYS A 168 13.81 3.44 -11.84
N GLY A 169 13.43 4.17 -12.89
CA GLY A 169 12.09 4.75 -13.05
C GLY A 169 10.92 3.76 -12.97
N LEU A 170 11.13 2.49 -13.32
CA LEU A 170 10.08 1.45 -13.26
C LEU A 170 9.55 1.21 -11.84
N ILE A 171 10.38 1.50 -10.83
CA ILE A 171 10.07 1.30 -9.41
C ILE A 171 9.24 2.46 -8.84
N ARG A 172 9.10 3.59 -9.55
CA ARG A 172 8.32 4.76 -9.12
C ARG A 172 6.80 4.51 -9.00
N THR A 173 6.36 3.30 -9.33
CA THR A 173 5.01 2.79 -9.09
C THR A 173 4.76 2.41 -7.64
N ALA A 174 5.81 2.09 -6.86
CA ALA A 174 5.71 1.93 -5.42
C ALA A 174 5.37 3.28 -4.78
N ARG A 175 4.27 3.34 -4.04
CA ARG A 175 3.86 4.51 -3.26
C ARG A 175 4.15 4.28 -1.79
N GLY A 176 4.65 5.29 -1.09
CA GLY A 176 4.89 5.21 0.34
C GLY A 176 5.90 6.23 0.88
N PRO A 177 6.21 6.14 2.19
CA PRO A 177 5.47 5.34 3.17
C PRO A 177 4.02 5.82 3.27
N SER A 178 3.08 4.86 3.35
CA SER A 178 1.64 5.18 3.37
C SER A 178 0.90 4.48 4.49
N MET A 179 -0.05 5.17 5.09
CA MET A 179 -0.94 4.68 6.13
C MET A 179 -2.31 4.43 5.51
N SER A 180 -2.89 3.25 5.74
CA SER A 180 -4.29 2.97 5.38
C SER A 180 -5.14 3.13 6.64
N CYS A 181 -5.64 4.34 6.86
CA CYS A 181 -6.34 4.79 8.05
C CYS A 181 -7.83 5.10 7.78
N THR A 182 -8.56 5.49 8.83
CA THR A 182 -10.00 5.79 8.78
C THR A 182 -10.38 6.87 7.75
N PRO A 183 -9.68 8.03 7.67
CA PRO A 183 -10.05 9.08 6.72
C PRO A 183 -9.72 8.69 5.28
N GLY A 184 -8.72 7.83 5.09
CA GLY A 184 -8.28 7.40 3.79
C GLY A 184 -6.89 6.77 3.80
N LYS A 185 -6.21 6.83 2.66
CA LYS A 185 -4.82 6.44 2.53
C LYS A 185 -3.93 7.67 2.47
N VAL A 186 -3.18 7.91 3.52
CA VAL A 186 -2.27 9.05 3.65
C VAL A 186 -0.86 8.61 3.27
N GLU A 187 -0.18 9.37 2.43
CA GLU A 187 1.24 9.20 2.11
C GLU A 187 2.04 10.32 2.76
N VAL A 188 3.15 9.98 3.42
CA VAL A 188 4.15 10.97 3.84
C VAL A 188 5.01 11.28 2.63
N THR A 189 4.94 12.51 2.15
CA THR A 189 5.71 12.95 0.97
C THR A 189 7.06 13.57 1.34
N GLY A 190 7.20 14.10 2.55
CA GLY A 190 8.41 14.79 2.99
C GLY A 190 8.36 15.26 4.44
N VAL A 191 9.49 15.80 4.89
CA VAL A 191 9.61 16.58 6.12
C VAL A 191 10.27 17.89 5.72
N GLU A 192 9.60 19.01 5.96
CA GLU A 192 10.03 20.34 5.52
C GLU A 192 9.82 21.38 6.63
N GLU A 193 10.38 22.57 6.46
CA GLU A 193 10.13 23.72 7.33
C GLU A 193 9.01 24.60 6.75
N ILE A 194 7.93 24.75 7.50
CA ILE A 194 6.73 25.49 7.12
C ILE A 194 6.53 26.59 8.17
N PHE A 195 6.66 27.85 7.76
CA PHE A 195 6.56 29.02 8.66
C PHE A 195 7.47 28.92 9.89
N GLY A 196 8.73 28.46 9.72
CA GLY A 196 9.68 28.29 10.82
C GLY A 196 9.44 27.04 11.70
N HIS A 197 8.41 26.26 11.41
CA HIS A 197 8.11 25.01 12.12
C HIS A 197 8.43 23.80 11.25
N LYS A 198 9.18 22.85 11.81
CA LYS A 198 9.39 21.55 11.16
C LYS A 198 8.06 20.80 11.08
N ALA A 199 7.72 20.30 9.89
CA ALA A 199 6.43 19.70 9.59
C ALA A 199 6.56 18.47 8.70
N PHE A 200 5.67 17.51 8.90
CA PHE A 200 5.40 16.49 7.89
C PHE A 200 4.60 17.09 6.75
N VAL A 201 5.01 16.79 5.52
CA VAL A 201 4.22 17.07 4.31
C VAL A 201 3.54 15.77 3.91
N LEU A 202 2.21 15.78 3.87
CA LEU A 202 1.40 14.60 3.59
C LEU A 202 0.40 14.87 2.48
N ARG A 203 -0.15 13.81 1.90
CA ARG A 203 -1.29 13.89 0.98
C ARG A 203 -2.15 12.65 1.03
N PHE A 204 -3.41 12.76 0.62
CA PHE A 204 -4.25 11.59 0.41
C PHE A 204 -4.03 10.96 -0.96
N LEU A 205 -3.71 9.67 -0.96
CA LEU A 205 -3.79 8.81 -2.15
C LEU A 205 -5.22 8.33 -2.41
N GLN A 206 -6.01 8.22 -1.34
CA GLN A 206 -7.43 7.89 -1.32
C GLN A 206 -8.03 8.61 -0.13
N CYS A 207 -9.22 9.18 -0.23
CA CYS A 207 -9.92 9.80 0.90
C CYS A 207 -11.43 9.54 0.74
N ARG A 208 -12.18 9.50 1.84
CA ARG A 208 -13.65 9.42 1.75
C ARG A 208 -14.28 10.70 1.21
N ASP A 209 -13.63 11.84 1.47
CA ASP A 209 -13.91 13.11 0.81
C ASP A 209 -12.91 13.27 -0.35
N GLU A 210 -13.42 13.19 -1.58
CA GLU A 210 -12.61 13.12 -2.80
C GLU A 210 -11.82 14.41 -3.05
N ASP A 211 -12.27 15.56 -2.53
CA ASP A 211 -11.61 16.85 -2.72
C ASP A 211 -10.22 16.91 -2.05
N TRP A 212 -9.96 16.01 -1.10
CA TRP A 212 -8.65 15.88 -0.46
C TRP A 212 -7.63 15.08 -1.30
N ILE A 213 -8.07 14.34 -2.32
CA ILE A 213 -7.18 13.44 -3.07
C ILE A 213 -6.12 14.25 -3.82
N GLY A 214 -4.86 13.94 -3.54
CA GLY A 214 -3.70 14.62 -4.13
C GLY A 214 -3.39 15.99 -3.53
N ARG A 215 -4.27 16.56 -2.70
CA ARG A 215 -4.05 17.84 -2.02
C ARG A 215 -3.04 17.66 -0.88
N PRO A 216 -1.94 18.45 -0.85
CA PRO A 216 -1.02 18.44 0.27
C PRO A 216 -1.66 19.03 1.54
N PHE A 217 -1.27 18.51 2.69
CA PHE A 217 -1.55 19.08 4.00
C PHE A 217 -0.34 18.87 4.92
N PHE A 218 -0.34 19.55 6.05
CA PHE A 218 0.80 19.60 6.96
C PHE A 218 0.40 19.13 8.35
N ALA A 219 1.32 18.46 9.01
CA ALA A 219 1.22 18.11 10.41
C ALA A 219 2.52 18.51 11.10
N LYS A 220 2.45 18.85 12.38
CA LYS A 220 3.61 19.12 13.22
C LYS A 220 4.55 17.92 13.20
N TYR A 221 5.85 18.18 13.09
CA TYR A 221 6.84 17.13 13.16
C TYR A 221 6.94 16.55 14.57
N ASP A 222 6.84 15.23 14.66
CA ASP A 222 7.12 14.45 15.86
C ASP A 222 8.07 13.29 15.46
N PRO A 223 9.27 13.18 16.06
CA PRO A 223 10.20 12.09 15.74
C PRO A 223 9.67 10.70 16.10
N GLU A 224 8.72 10.59 17.03
CA GLU A 224 8.16 9.33 17.51
C GLU A 224 6.81 8.98 16.87
N ALA A 225 6.22 9.87 16.07
CA ALA A 225 4.97 9.58 15.38
C ALA A 225 5.14 8.39 14.42
N VAL A 226 4.29 7.38 14.59
CA VAL A 226 4.30 6.13 13.79
C VAL A 226 3.04 6.00 12.94
N TRP A 227 1.95 6.63 13.35
CA TRP A 227 0.64 6.52 12.71
C TRP A 227 -0.06 7.89 12.59
N PHE A 228 -1.27 7.91 12.02
CA PHE A 228 -1.94 9.17 11.64
C PHE A 228 -2.58 9.90 12.84
N ASP A 229 -2.92 9.16 13.88
CA ASP A 229 -3.52 9.66 15.12
C ASP A 229 -2.48 10.20 16.11
N ASP A 230 -1.18 9.95 15.87
CA ASP A 230 -0.07 10.64 16.54
C ASP A 230 0.15 12.07 16.00
N LEU A 231 -0.46 12.42 14.86
CA LEU A 231 -0.21 13.70 14.21
C LEU A 231 -0.98 14.83 14.89
N GLU A 232 -0.28 15.94 15.11
CA GLU A 232 -0.87 17.19 15.60
C GLU A 232 -0.88 18.25 14.48
N PRO A 233 -1.84 19.18 14.46
CA PRO A 233 -1.80 20.32 13.54
C PRO A 233 -0.63 21.25 13.87
N LEU A 234 -0.16 22.00 12.85
CA LEU A 234 0.67 23.18 13.08
C LEU A 234 -0.16 24.31 13.71
N PRO A 235 0.49 25.29 14.37
CA PRO A 235 -0.22 26.46 14.89
C PRO A 235 -1.05 27.15 13.79
N GLY A 236 -2.34 27.38 14.08
CA GLY A 236 -3.27 28.01 13.14
C GLY A 236 -3.78 27.13 12.01
N MET A 237 -3.49 25.83 12.04
CA MET A 237 -3.96 24.87 11.04
C MET A 237 -4.89 23.83 11.65
N GLU A 238 -5.63 23.15 10.78
CA GLU A 238 -6.41 21.96 11.15
C GLU A 238 -5.91 20.76 10.35
N LEU A 239 -5.97 19.58 10.97
CA LEU A 239 -5.79 18.34 10.26
C LEU A 239 -7.02 18.04 9.40
N PRO A 240 -6.87 17.29 8.29
CA PRO A 240 -7.98 16.93 7.41
C PRO A 240 -9.07 16.04 8.01
N TRP A 241 -9.01 15.70 9.30
CA TRP A 241 -9.95 14.81 9.97
C TRP A 241 -10.39 15.32 11.34
N ASP A 242 -11.52 14.82 11.82
CA ASP A 242 -12.04 15.06 13.17
C ASP A 242 -11.46 14.06 14.20
N ASP A 243 -11.88 14.20 15.46
CA ASP A 243 -11.45 13.34 16.57
C ASP A 243 -11.86 11.86 16.40
N LYS A 244 -12.77 11.56 15.46
CA LYS A 244 -13.18 10.21 15.10
C LYS A 244 -12.40 9.67 13.88
N GLY A 245 -11.47 10.45 13.34
CA GLY A 245 -10.71 10.13 12.14
C GLY A 245 -11.55 10.19 10.86
N LEU A 246 -12.69 10.89 10.86
CA LEU A 246 -13.49 11.13 9.65
C LEU A 246 -13.01 12.40 8.95
N PRO A 247 -12.98 12.44 7.62
CA PRO A 247 -12.46 13.61 6.92
C PRO A 247 -13.37 14.83 7.11
N ARG A 248 -12.75 15.98 7.33
CA ARG A 248 -13.39 17.29 7.32
C ARG A 248 -13.56 17.78 5.87
N PRO A 249 -14.55 18.62 5.56
CA PRO A 249 -14.61 19.29 4.27
C PRO A 249 -13.33 20.06 3.99
N VAL A 250 -12.91 20.08 2.73
CA VAL A 250 -11.74 20.82 2.31
C VAL A 250 -11.93 22.32 2.53
N PRO A 251 -11.05 23.00 3.28
CA PRO A 251 -11.19 24.43 3.50
C PRO A 251 -10.86 25.21 2.20
N GLY A 252 -11.55 26.34 1.99
CA GLY A 252 -11.36 27.20 0.82
C GLY A 252 -9.92 27.73 0.67
N ARG A 253 -9.19 27.84 1.79
CA ARG A 253 -7.74 28.02 1.85
C ARG A 253 -7.17 27.05 2.86
N ILE A 254 -5.97 26.51 2.61
CA ILE A 254 -5.27 25.66 3.60
C ILE A 254 -4.84 26.49 4.82
N TYR A 255 -4.69 27.80 4.63
CA TYR A 255 -4.28 28.75 5.66
C TYR A 255 -5.19 29.97 5.64
N ASP A 256 -5.53 30.47 6.82
CA ASP A 256 -6.17 31.76 6.95
C ASP A 256 -5.13 32.88 6.93
N GLN A 257 -5.27 33.86 6.05
CA GLN A 257 -4.33 34.98 5.96
C GLN A 257 -4.43 35.92 7.18
N GLU A 258 -5.54 35.85 7.93
CA GLU A 258 -5.73 36.65 9.15
C GLU A 258 -4.97 36.09 10.37
N GLN A 259 -4.36 34.90 10.28
CA GLN A 259 -3.56 34.30 11.36
C GLN A 259 -2.05 34.50 11.21
N VAL A 260 -1.60 35.17 10.13
CA VAL A 260 -0.21 35.60 9.95
C VAL A 260 0.31 36.44 11.14
N PRO A 261 -0.47 37.35 11.77
CA PRO A 261 0.03 38.15 12.90
C PRO A 261 0.22 37.33 14.19
N VAL A 262 -0.52 36.25 14.39
CA VAL A 262 -0.37 35.36 15.58
C VAL A 262 0.88 34.49 15.47
N LEU A 263 1.30 34.18 14.24
CA LEU A 263 2.56 33.49 13.94
C LEU A 263 3.78 34.43 14.03
N GLU A 264 3.62 35.73 13.76
CA GLU A 264 4.66 36.75 13.97
C GLU A 264 4.92 37.05 15.46
N GLU A 265 3.91 36.99 16.33
CA GLU A 265 4.11 37.18 17.79
C GLU A 265 4.88 36.03 18.45
N ALA A 266 4.90 34.82 17.86
CA ALA A 266 5.75 33.72 18.31
C ALA A 266 7.21 33.83 17.83
N LEU A 267 7.52 34.83 16.99
CA LEU A 267 8.85 35.09 16.41
C LEU A 267 9.61 36.24 17.09
N ASN A 268 9.11 36.78 18.22
CA ASN A 268 9.82 37.75 19.06
C ASN A 268 10.08 37.22 20.48
#